data_AF-A0AA39RZU4-F1
#
_entry.id   AF-A0AA39RZU4-F1
#
_cell.length_a   1.000
_cell.length_b   1.000
_cell.length_c   1.000
_cell.angle_alpha   90.00
_cell.angle_beta   90.00
_cell.angle_gamma   90.00
#
_symmetry.space_group_name_H-M   'P 1'
#
loop_
_entity.id
_entity.type
_entity.pdbx_description
1 polymer ?
#
loop_
_entity_poly.entity_id
_entity_poly.type
_entity_poly.pdbx_seq_one_letter_code
_entity_poly.pdbx_strand_id
1 'polypeptide(L)'
;METSMGVWLALLLGLFPVLGWLLWWWNDLWYAFPLKFRYSGTGTRLPPGHMGFPFLGEMITFLWYFKFLRRPDEFINSKRRKYGDGEGMYRTHLFGSPSIIACFPSISKYIYRSGDLFIVKWPNVDLMGPTSLGVIHGKAHARIRSYLTNAINRPDSLRRIAAHVQPRMVAALQSWAHQGQLKGYSAVKKCRKKLEAIFRVELEKKKKNGNGVETTNDLMDGLMKIEDDEGNKLSDQENVENIVGLVVGGYDTTALSSTWALYFLAKFPNVLEKLREENMAACKNKKGEFITTEDLSRMKYTANVVEETIRMANIAAINFRLATREVEYKGYKIPKDWKVILWIRYLHTNPENFDDPMCFNPDRWNNPAKPGTFLVFGGGSRICPGNMLARLQIALFLHHLSVGYKALHQNSLHGFIPNEIVNCTELRAMDLSSNLLKGAIPSSLGRLTHLHHLFIGNLDLCGRQVHKPCRTSMGFPAVLPHDAASDEAAGKCYVST
;
A
#
# COMPACT_ATOMS: atom_id res chain seq x y z
N MET A 1 63.77 -1.56 -5.61
CA MET A 1 63.24 -0.59 -6.59
C MET A 1 62.45 0.46 -5.84
N GLU A 2 63.07 1.59 -5.52
CA GLU A 2 62.34 2.77 -5.06
C GLU A 2 61.64 3.37 -6.28
N THR A 3 60.32 3.32 -6.29
CA THR A 3 59.54 4.02 -7.31
C THR A 3 59.71 5.52 -7.08
N SER A 4 60.31 6.22 -8.04
CA SER A 4 60.58 7.66 -7.91
C SER A 4 59.29 8.43 -7.69
N MET A 5 59.36 9.50 -6.89
CA MET A 5 58.24 10.42 -6.61
C MET A 5 57.55 10.92 -7.91
N GLY A 6 58.29 11.01 -9.01
CA GLY A 6 57.75 11.36 -10.34
C GLY A 6 56.80 10.30 -10.92
N VAL A 7 57.03 9.01 -10.64
CA VAL A 7 56.12 7.93 -11.06
C VAL A 7 54.81 8.03 -10.28
N TRP A 8 54.85 8.30 -8.99
CA TRP A 8 53.65 8.50 -8.18
C TRP A 8 52.86 9.74 -8.60
N LEU A 9 53.54 10.84 -8.94
CA LEU A 9 52.89 12.04 -9.49
C LEU A 9 52.24 11.79 -10.86
N ALA A 10 52.91 11.05 -11.76
CA ALA A 10 52.34 10.68 -13.06
C ALA A 10 51.13 9.74 -12.93
N LEU A 11 51.16 8.81 -11.97
CA LEU A 11 50.03 7.93 -11.67
C LEU A 11 48.86 8.72 -11.06
N LEU A 12 49.13 9.64 -10.13
CA LEU A 12 48.12 10.48 -9.46
C LEU A 12 47.45 11.50 -10.38
N LEU A 13 48.22 12.15 -11.26
CA LEU A 13 47.70 13.22 -12.13
C LEU A 13 47.33 12.73 -13.53
N GLY A 14 47.80 11.56 -13.95
CA GLY A 14 47.54 10.99 -15.26
C GLY A 14 46.68 9.72 -15.20
N LEU A 15 47.26 8.62 -14.71
CA LEU A 15 46.62 7.30 -14.84
C LEU A 15 45.30 7.20 -14.04
N PHE A 16 45.26 7.63 -12.79
CA PHE A 16 44.05 7.53 -11.96
C PHE A 16 42.89 8.41 -12.45
N PRO A 17 43.09 9.66 -12.87
CA PRO A 17 42.03 10.46 -13.49
C PRO A 17 41.50 9.84 -14.78
N VAL A 18 42.37 9.30 -15.64
CA VAL A 18 41.95 8.64 -16.89
C VAL A 18 41.19 7.35 -16.60
N LEU A 19 41.66 6.53 -15.66
CA LEU A 19 40.93 5.35 -15.17
C LEU A 19 39.58 5.74 -14.58
N GLY A 20 39.53 6.78 -13.75
CA GLY A 20 38.29 7.30 -13.18
C GLY A 20 37.32 7.76 -14.26
N TRP A 21 37.81 8.45 -15.29
CA TRP A 21 37.02 8.86 -16.45
C TRP A 21 36.51 7.66 -17.27
N LEU A 22 37.37 6.69 -17.57
CA LEU A 22 36.98 5.47 -18.29
C LEU A 22 35.95 4.66 -17.51
N LEU A 23 36.12 4.52 -16.19
CA LEU A 23 35.15 3.85 -15.31
C LEU A 23 33.82 4.61 -15.29
N TRP A 24 33.87 5.95 -15.21
CA TRP A 24 32.67 6.78 -15.23
C TRP A 24 31.85 6.62 -16.52
N TRP A 25 32.53 6.51 -17.67
CA TRP A 25 31.92 6.36 -18.99
C TRP A 25 31.74 4.90 -19.44
N TRP A 26 32.13 3.91 -18.63
CA TRP A 26 32.19 2.52 -19.04
C TRP A 26 30.87 1.98 -19.60
N ASN A 27 29.77 2.14 -18.86
CA ASN A 27 28.47 1.67 -19.33
C ASN A 27 27.97 2.46 -20.55
N ASP A 28 28.34 3.73 -20.67
CA ASP A 28 28.05 4.55 -21.85
C ASP A 28 28.79 4.01 -23.09
N LEU A 29 30.07 3.63 -22.94
CA LEU A 29 30.89 2.97 -23.95
C LEU A 29 30.33 1.62 -24.41
N TRP A 30 29.87 0.80 -23.48
CA TRP A 30 29.35 -0.53 -23.82
C TRP A 30 27.94 -0.52 -24.39
N TYR A 31 27.05 0.33 -23.85
CA TYR A 31 25.62 0.26 -24.18
C TYR A 31 25.13 1.41 -25.04
N ALA A 32 25.61 2.63 -24.81
CA ALA A 32 25.02 3.83 -25.42
C ALA A 32 25.73 4.27 -26.70
N PHE A 33 27.07 4.29 -26.72
CA PHE A 33 27.83 4.75 -27.88
C PHE A 33 27.63 3.90 -29.14
N PRO A 34 27.58 2.55 -29.07
CA PRO A 34 27.29 1.72 -30.26
C PRO A 34 25.91 2.04 -30.86
N LEU A 35 24.92 2.30 -30.01
CA LEU A 35 23.57 2.66 -30.43
C LEU A 35 23.51 4.09 -30.98
N LYS A 36 24.21 5.05 -30.37
CA LYS A 36 24.31 6.43 -30.90
C LYS A 36 24.92 6.44 -32.30
N PHE A 37 25.97 5.65 -32.52
CA PHE A 37 26.58 5.49 -33.85
C PHE A 37 25.58 4.91 -34.85
N ARG A 38 24.88 3.82 -34.46
CA ARG A 38 23.84 3.19 -35.28
C ARG A 38 22.69 4.14 -35.64
N TYR A 39 22.35 5.10 -34.77
CA TYR A 39 21.24 6.02 -34.98
C TYR A 39 21.63 7.34 -35.65
N SER A 40 22.93 7.63 -35.82
CA SER A 40 23.48 8.89 -36.32
C SER A 40 22.90 9.33 -37.69
N GLY A 41 22.42 8.40 -38.51
CA GLY A 41 21.80 8.68 -39.82
C GLY A 41 20.26 8.65 -39.86
N THR A 42 19.58 8.40 -38.74
CA THR A 42 18.12 8.14 -38.72
C THR A 42 17.27 9.34 -38.26
N GLY A 43 17.90 10.45 -37.86
CA GLY A 43 17.20 11.60 -37.24
C GLY A 43 16.70 11.35 -35.81
N THR A 44 16.66 10.09 -35.36
CA THR A 44 16.25 9.69 -34.01
C THR A 44 17.44 9.54 -33.06
N ARG A 45 17.21 9.72 -31.75
CA ARG A 45 18.27 9.69 -30.73
C ARG A 45 17.92 8.76 -29.58
N LEU A 46 18.92 8.33 -28.80
CA LEU A 46 18.62 7.75 -27.49
C LEU A 46 18.10 8.84 -26.53
N PRO A 47 17.21 8.50 -25.58
CA PRO A 47 16.84 9.41 -24.50
C PRO A 47 18.08 9.98 -23.80
N PRO A 48 18.03 11.22 -23.30
CA PRO A 48 19.16 11.81 -22.60
C PRO A 48 19.40 11.10 -21.27
N GLY A 49 20.56 11.26 -20.66
CA GLY A 49 20.92 10.58 -19.41
C GLY A 49 22.34 10.01 -19.41
N HIS A 50 22.70 9.31 -18.34
CA HIS A 50 24.02 8.74 -18.12
C HIS A 50 23.88 7.35 -17.52
N MET A 51 24.74 6.42 -17.93
CA MET A 51 24.62 5.01 -17.53
C MET A 51 25.38 4.69 -16.23
N GLY A 52 26.12 5.63 -15.65
CA GLY A 52 26.78 5.47 -14.35
C GLY A 52 27.95 4.48 -14.35
N PHE A 53 28.40 4.11 -13.14
CA PHE A 53 29.58 3.27 -12.92
C PHE A 53 29.42 1.85 -13.47
N PRO A 54 30.53 1.13 -13.78
CA PRO A 54 30.47 -0.22 -14.33
C PRO A 54 29.65 -1.14 -13.44
N PHE A 55 28.74 -1.92 -14.03
CA PHE A 55 27.83 -2.89 -13.39
C PHE A 55 26.80 -2.30 -12.40
N LEU A 56 27.19 -1.36 -11.54
CA LEU A 56 26.32 -0.72 -10.55
C LEU A 56 25.41 0.35 -11.18
N GLY A 57 25.90 1.01 -12.22
CA GLY A 57 25.22 2.12 -12.86
C GLY A 57 24.96 3.26 -11.88
N GLU A 58 23.71 3.68 -11.77
CA GLU A 58 23.25 4.73 -10.86
C GLU A 58 22.68 4.18 -9.54
N MET A 59 22.89 2.89 -9.21
CA MET A 59 22.34 2.30 -7.98
C MET A 59 22.82 3.00 -6.71
N ILE A 60 24.07 3.47 -6.64
CA ILE A 60 24.60 4.20 -5.48
C ILE A 60 23.86 5.53 -5.32
N THR A 61 23.76 6.31 -6.40
CA THR A 61 23.03 7.58 -6.43
C THR A 61 21.56 7.40 -6.09
N PHE A 62 20.93 6.35 -6.63
CA PHE A 62 19.56 5.98 -6.31
C PHE A 62 19.40 5.71 -4.80
N LEU A 63 20.25 4.86 -4.20
CA LEU A 63 20.20 4.57 -2.77
C LEU A 63 20.52 5.80 -1.91
N TRP A 64 21.40 6.69 -2.37
CA TRP A 64 21.69 7.97 -1.74
C TRP A 64 20.41 8.81 -1.58
N TYR A 65 19.66 9.03 -2.65
CA TYR A 65 18.40 9.79 -2.59
C TYR A 65 17.30 9.07 -1.78
N PHE A 66 17.15 7.75 -1.96
CA PHE A 66 16.06 7.00 -1.37
C PHE A 66 16.26 6.68 0.11
N LYS A 67 17.46 6.22 0.49
CA LYS A 67 17.73 5.69 1.84
C LYS A 67 18.36 6.74 2.75
N PHE A 68 19.33 7.51 2.23
CA PHE A 68 20.13 8.42 3.05
C PHE A 68 19.52 9.81 3.13
N LEU A 69 19.27 10.46 1.97
CA LEU A 69 18.64 11.78 1.94
C LEU A 69 17.13 11.73 2.21
N ARG A 70 16.50 10.56 2.05
CA ARG A 70 15.03 10.38 2.15
C ARG A 70 14.25 11.37 1.28
N ARG A 71 14.82 11.71 0.12
CA ARG A 71 14.26 12.61 -0.91
C ARG A 71 14.24 11.88 -2.25
N PRO A 72 13.39 10.84 -2.40
CA PRO A 72 13.40 9.98 -3.58
C PRO A 72 13.09 10.74 -4.87
N ASP A 73 12.28 11.80 -4.79
CA ASP A 73 11.85 12.60 -5.94
C ASP A 73 13.00 13.45 -6.52
N GLU A 74 14.00 13.79 -5.69
CA GLU A 74 15.20 14.52 -6.15
C GLU A 74 16.07 13.69 -7.08
N PHE A 75 15.97 12.36 -7.08
CA PHE A 75 16.65 11.53 -8.07
C PHE A 75 16.19 11.88 -9.49
N ILE A 76 14.88 12.08 -9.69
CA ILE A 76 14.33 12.47 -10.99
C ILE A 76 14.55 13.97 -11.26
N ASN A 77 14.36 14.83 -10.27
CA ASN A 77 14.61 16.27 -10.42
C ASN A 77 16.08 16.56 -10.82
N SER A 78 17.04 15.79 -10.28
CA SER A 78 18.46 15.92 -10.65
C SER A 78 18.71 15.62 -12.13
N LYS A 79 17.96 14.66 -12.71
CA LYS A 79 18.04 14.32 -14.13
C LYS A 79 17.40 15.41 -14.98
N ARG A 80 16.22 15.91 -14.61
CA ARG A 80 15.58 17.05 -15.27
C ARG A 80 16.50 18.27 -15.35
N ARG A 81 17.11 18.65 -14.21
CA ARG A 81 18.05 19.79 -14.16
C ARG A 81 19.27 19.59 -15.07
N LYS A 82 19.80 18.37 -15.15
CA LYS A 82 21.03 18.08 -15.90
C LYS A 82 20.81 17.86 -17.39
N TYR A 83 19.68 17.27 -17.77
CA TYR A 83 19.43 16.76 -19.12
C TYR A 83 18.24 17.42 -19.82
N GLY A 84 17.55 18.34 -19.14
CA GLY A 84 16.25 18.85 -19.56
C GLY A 84 15.14 17.82 -19.36
N ASP A 85 13.93 18.15 -19.80
CA ASP A 85 12.76 17.30 -19.61
C ASP A 85 12.77 16.03 -20.48
N GLY A 86 13.39 16.05 -21.67
CA GLY A 86 13.66 14.85 -22.47
C GLY A 86 12.42 13.97 -22.74
N GLU A 87 11.24 14.59 -22.91
CA GLU A 87 9.93 13.91 -23.00
C GLU A 87 9.60 12.98 -21.80
N GLY A 88 10.18 13.29 -20.64
CA GLY A 88 10.09 12.51 -19.41
C GLY A 88 10.84 11.20 -19.46
N MET A 89 11.80 11.05 -20.37
CA MET A 89 12.60 9.84 -20.55
C MET A 89 14.07 10.06 -20.26
N TYR A 90 14.65 9.18 -19.45
CA TYR A 90 16.09 9.20 -19.14
C TYR A 90 16.72 7.83 -19.25
N ARG A 91 17.78 7.69 -20.05
CA ARG A 91 18.60 6.47 -20.06
C ARG A 91 19.44 6.38 -18.79
N THR A 92 19.57 5.18 -18.27
CA THR A 92 20.30 4.85 -17.04
C THR A 92 20.78 3.40 -17.09
N HIS A 93 21.73 3.04 -16.24
CA HIS A 93 21.90 1.65 -15.83
C HIS A 93 21.42 1.52 -14.38
N LEU A 94 20.35 0.75 -14.15
CA LEU A 94 19.73 0.64 -12.83
C LEU A 94 19.14 -0.76 -12.68
N PHE A 95 19.17 -1.31 -11.47
CA PHE A 95 18.73 -2.68 -11.19
C PHE A 95 19.42 -3.73 -12.08
N GLY A 96 20.74 -3.56 -12.26
CA GLY A 96 21.61 -4.51 -12.95
C GLY A 96 21.45 -4.57 -14.48
N SER A 97 20.82 -3.58 -15.11
CA SER A 97 20.65 -3.58 -16.57
C SER A 97 20.51 -2.17 -17.17
N PRO A 98 20.86 -2.01 -18.46
CA PRO A 98 20.51 -0.80 -19.20
C PRO A 98 19.00 -0.60 -19.24
N SER A 99 18.56 0.61 -18.92
CA SER A 99 17.16 0.94 -18.69
C SER A 99 16.83 2.36 -19.12
N ILE A 100 15.54 2.62 -19.32
CA ILE A 100 14.97 3.96 -19.54
C ILE A 100 13.99 4.25 -18.42
N ILE A 101 14.19 5.33 -17.69
CA ILE A 101 13.20 5.87 -16.76
C ILE A 101 12.15 6.63 -17.57
N ALA A 102 10.88 6.35 -17.33
CA ALA A 102 9.74 7.07 -17.88
C ALA A 102 8.93 7.69 -16.73
N CYS A 103 8.89 9.02 -16.66
CA CYS A 103 8.37 9.74 -15.50
C CYS A 103 7.36 10.85 -15.82
N PHE A 104 6.95 11.01 -17.08
CA PHE A 104 5.91 11.96 -17.51
C PHE A 104 4.60 11.26 -17.88
N PRO A 105 3.45 11.94 -17.74
CA PRO A 105 2.13 11.35 -18.02
C PRO A 105 2.01 10.76 -19.43
N SER A 106 2.56 11.46 -20.43
CA SER A 106 2.45 11.10 -21.85
C SER A 106 3.13 9.76 -22.16
N ILE A 107 4.40 9.62 -21.79
CA ILE A 107 5.17 8.39 -22.02
C ILE A 107 4.65 7.24 -21.15
N SER A 108 4.29 7.49 -19.90
CA SER A 108 3.72 6.46 -19.02
C SER A 108 2.41 5.90 -19.60
N LYS A 109 1.52 6.76 -20.10
CA LYS A 109 0.28 6.37 -20.76
C LYS A 109 0.54 5.59 -22.05
N TYR A 110 1.52 5.99 -22.86
CA TYR A 110 1.91 5.28 -24.07
C TYR A 110 2.39 3.85 -23.77
N ILE A 111 3.30 3.69 -22.80
CA ILE A 111 3.82 2.38 -22.39
C ILE A 111 2.71 1.48 -21.86
N TYR A 112 1.81 2.00 -21.03
CA TYR A 112 0.70 1.20 -20.50
C TYR A 112 -0.27 0.75 -21.59
N ARG A 113 -0.51 1.57 -22.62
CA ARG A 113 -1.40 1.23 -23.74
C ARG A 113 -0.76 0.25 -24.72
N SER A 114 0.57 0.20 -24.79
CA SER A 114 1.31 -0.60 -25.77
C SER A 114 1.84 -1.89 -25.14
N GLY A 115 0.93 -2.72 -24.62
CA GLY A 115 1.29 -3.93 -23.86
C GLY A 115 1.93 -5.05 -24.69
N ASP A 116 1.81 -4.98 -26.02
CA ASP A 116 2.50 -5.85 -26.99
C ASP A 116 3.97 -5.42 -27.20
N LEU A 117 4.25 -4.12 -27.11
CA LEU A 117 5.60 -3.54 -27.20
C LEU A 117 6.35 -3.63 -25.86
N PHE A 118 5.61 -3.54 -24.75
CA PHE A 118 6.16 -3.45 -23.40
C PHE A 118 5.55 -4.50 -22.48
N ILE A 119 6.23 -5.64 -22.35
CA ILE A 119 5.80 -6.71 -21.45
C ILE A 119 6.26 -6.45 -20.02
N VAL A 120 5.53 -6.97 -19.04
CA VAL A 120 5.95 -6.91 -17.63
C VAL A 120 7.16 -7.81 -17.44
N LYS A 121 8.21 -7.33 -16.77
CA LYS A 121 9.33 -8.17 -16.35
C LYS A 121 9.75 -7.79 -14.94
N TRP A 122 9.43 -8.65 -13.99
CA TRP A 122 9.80 -8.45 -12.60
C TRP A 122 11.29 -8.72 -12.39
N PRO A 123 11.95 -8.00 -11.46
CA PRO A 123 13.32 -8.33 -11.06
C PRO A 123 13.46 -9.74 -10.45
N ASN A 124 12.41 -10.24 -9.80
CA ASN A 124 12.31 -11.58 -9.24
C ASN A 124 10.84 -12.03 -9.25
N VAL A 125 10.58 -13.28 -9.64
CA VAL A 125 9.22 -13.85 -9.76
C VAL A 125 8.87 -14.86 -8.66
N ASP A 126 9.82 -15.22 -7.79
CA ASP A 126 9.68 -16.29 -6.80
C ASP A 126 8.54 -16.01 -5.81
N LEU A 127 8.28 -14.74 -5.52
CA LEU A 127 7.20 -14.34 -4.61
C LEU A 127 5.81 -14.44 -5.23
N MET A 128 5.69 -14.43 -6.56
CA MET A 128 4.43 -14.52 -7.28
C MET A 128 4.19 -15.94 -7.81
N GLY A 129 5.23 -16.62 -8.28
CA GLY A 129 5.13 -17.91 -8.96
C GLY A 129 5.15 -17.73 -10.48
N PRO A 130 5.90 -18.56 -11.22
CA PRO A 130 6.11 -18.39 -12.66
C PRO A 130 4.83 -18.47 -13.50
N THR A 131 3.80 -19.15 -13.01
CA THR A 131 2.51 -19.35 -13.71
C THR A 131 1.40 -18.42 -13.21
N SER A 132 1.70 -17.56 -12.23
CA SER A 132 0.73 -16.62 -11.68
C SER A 132 0.38 -15.50 -12.66
N LEU A 133 -0.83 -14.93 -12.51
CA LEU A 133 -1.32 -13.78 -13.28
C LEU A 133 -0.30 -12.62 -13.36
N GLY A 134 0.46 -12.39 -12.29
CA GLY A 134 1.45 -11.31 -12.22
C GLY A 134 2.64 -11.49 -13.17
N VAL A 135 2.89 -12.71 -13.64
CA VAL A 135 4.08 -13.09 -14.42
C VAL A 135 3.73 -13.44 -15.87
N ILE A 136 2.67 -14.22 -16.09
CA ILE A 136 2.33 -14.73 -17.43
C ILE A 136 1.89 -13.63 -18.40
N HIS A 137 1.96 -13.91 -19.72
CA HIS A 137 1.60 -12.98 -20.80
C HIS A 137 0.64 -13.59 -21.83
N GLY A 138 0.23 -12.78 -22.83
CA GLY A 138 -0.59 -13.23 -23.95
C GLY A 138 -1.99 -13.73 -23.56
N LYS A 139 -2.47 -14.75 -24.30
CA LYS A 139 -3.80 -15.34 -24.12
C LYS A 139 -4.01 -15.92 -22.72
N ALA A 140 -3.02 -16.65 -22.19
CA ALA A 140 -3.09 -17.24 -20.84
C ALA A 140 -3.34 -16.17 -19.77
N HIS A 141 -2.62 -15.05 -19.84
CA HIS A 141 -2.86 -13.90 -18.97
C HIS A 141 -4.27 -13.33 -19.14
N ALA A 142 -4.72 -13.09 -20.37
CA ALA A 142 -6.04 -12.51 -20.63
C ALA A 142 -7.18 -13.37 -20.08
N ARG A 143 -7.08 -14.70 -20.27
CA ARG A 143 -8.02 -15.71 -19.75
C ARG A 143 -8.16 -15.63 -18.23
N ILE A 144 -7.05 -15.82 -17.50
CA ILE A 144 -7.04 -15.82 -16.04
C ILE A 144 -7.47 -14.45 -15.50
N ARG A 145 -6.98 -13.36 -16.10
CA ARG A 145 -7.34 -11.99 -15.70
C ARG A 145 -8.84 -11.72 -15.81
N SER A 146 -9.45 -12.13 -16.92
CA SER A 146 -10.88 -11.89 -17.19
C SER A 146 -11.73 -12.54 -16.10
N TYR A 147 -11.47 -13.81 -15.80
CA TYR A 147 -12.16 -14.51 -14.72
C TYR A 147 -11.96 -13.81 -13.37
N LEU A 148 -10.71 -13.55 -12.96
CA LEU A 148 -10.41 -12.99 -11.64
C LEU A 148 -11.01 -11.59 -11.45
N THR A 149 -10.94 -10.75 -12.49
CA THR A 149 -11.53 -9.41 -12.44
C THR A 149 -13.04 -9.49 -12.28
N ASN A 150 -13.70 -10.41 -12.99
CA ASN A 150 -15.15 -10.64 -12.85
C ASN A 150 -15.52 -11.22 -11.48
N ALA A 151 -14.73 -12.16 -10.97
CA ALA A 151 -14.98 -12.79 -9.68
C ALA A 151 -14.86 -11.79 -8.51
N ILE A 152 -13.95 -10.82 -8.62
CA ILE A 152 -13.59 -9.92 -7.50
C ILE A 152 -14.28 -8.55 -7.59
N ASN A 153 -14.43 -7.97 -8.78
CA ASN A 153 -14.89 -6.57 -8.94
C ASN A 153 -16.37 -6.42 -9.29
N ARG A 154 -17.11 -7.52 -9.50
CA ARG A 154 -18.57 -7.41 -9.73
C ARG A 154 -19.27 -6.86 -8.48
N PRO A 155 -20.31 -6.02 -8.63
CA PRO A 155 -21.06 -5.45 -7.50
C PRO A 155 -21.50 -6.50 -6.47
N ASP A 156 -22.08 -7.62 -6.91
CA ASP A 156 -22.52 -8.69 -5.99
C ASP A 156 -21.36 -9.35 -5.24
N SER A 157 -20.22 -9.54 -5.91
CA SER A 157 -19.01 -10.06 -5.27
C SER A 157 -18.50 -9.10 -4.21
N LEU A 158 -18.41 -7.82 -4.53
CA LEU A 158 -17.99 -6.77 -3.59
C LEU A 158 -18.93 -6.70 -2.38
N ARG A 159 -20.25 -6.79 -2.59
CA ARG A 159 -21.24 -6.82 -1.50
C ARG A 159 -21.05 -8.03 -0.59
N ARG A 160 -20.87 -9.24 -1.16
CA ARG A 160 -20.58 -10.45 -0.38
C ARG A 160 -19.28 -10.33 0.40
N ILE A 161 -18.22 -9.80 -0.21
CA ILE A 161 -16.93 -9.61 0.45
C ILE A 161 -17.06 -8.61 1.60
N ALA A 162 -17.76 -7.48 1.40
CA ALA A 162 -18.00 -6.49 2.45
C ALA A 162 -18.68 -7.11 3.68
N ALA A 163 -19.69 -7.96 3.48
CA ALA A 163 -20.39 -8.65 4.57
C ALA A 163 -19.45 -9.57 5.37
N HIS A 164 -18.50 -10.24 4.72
CA HIS A 164 -17.57 -11.16 5.39
C HIS A 164 -16.39 -10.45 6.07
N VAL A 165 -15.92 -9.33 5.51
CA VAL A 165 -14.71 -8.64 5.98
C VAL A 165 -15.00 -7.74 7.18
N GLN A 166 -16.15 -7.07 7.22
CA GLN A 166 -16.46 -6.08 8.26
C GLN A 166 -16.40 -6.62 9.70
N PRO A 167 -16.97 -7.80 10.04
CA PRO A 167 -16.85 -8.35 11.40
C PRO A 167 -15.40 -8.58 11.82
N ARG A 168 -14.56 -9.08 10.90
CA ARG A 168 -13.14 -9.34 11.14
C ARG A 168 -12.35 -8.05 11.33
N MET A 169 -12.67 -7.04 10.52
CA MET A 169 -12.07 -5.72 10.62
C MET A 169 -12.39 -5.05 11.96
N VAL A 170 -13.65 -5.12 12.39
CA VAL A 170 -14.07 -4.65 13.71
C VAL A 170 -13.32 -5.37 14.84
N ALA A 171 -13.25 -6.70 14.80
CA ALA A 171 -12.53 -7.47 15.80
C ALA A 171 -11.02 -7.15 15.83
N ALA A 172 -10.41 -6.96 14.66
CA ALA A 172 -9.01 -6.56 14.54
C ALA A 172 -8.77 -5.18 15.16
N LEU A 173 -9.57 -4.18 14.79
CA LEU A 173 -9.51 -2.86 15.37
C LEU A 173 -9.67 -2.91 16.89
N GLN A 174 -10.68 -3.64 17.40
CA GLN A 174 -10.89 -3.80 18.84
C GLN A 174 -9.64 -4.37 19.52
N SER A 175 -9.01 -5.39 18.94
CA SER A 175 -7.77 -5.95 19.49
C SER A 175 -6.63 -4.94 19.55
N TRP A 176 -6.54 -4.02 18.59
CA TRP A 176 -5.52 -2.95 18.58
C TRP A 176 -5.68 -1.96 19.72
N ALA A 177 -6.92 -1.72 20.18
CA ALA A 177 -7.18 -0.84 21.33
C ALA A 177 -6.48 -1.34 22.61
N HIS A 178 -6.19 -2.64 22.70
CA HIS A 178 -5.52 -3.25 23.84
C HIS A 178 -3.99 -3.27 23.75
N GLN A 179 -3.40 -2.91 22.60
CA GLN A 179 -1.98 -3.17 22.32
C GLN A 179 -1.04 -1.98 22.55
N GLY A 180 -1.57 -0.80 22.89
CA GLY A 180 -0.77 0.41 23.16
C GLY A 180 0.03 0.90 21.93
N GLN A 181 1.18 0.29 21.65
CA GLN A 181 2.01 0.59 20.48
C GLN A 181 1.89 -0.47 19.38
N LEU A 182 1.37 -0.08 18.22
CA LEU A 182 1.27 -0.93 17.04
C LEU A 182 2.58 -0.94 16.24
N LYS A 183 3.24 -2.11 16.15
CA LYS A 183 4.40 -2.32 15.26
C LYS A 183 3.94 -2.92 13.93
N GLY A 184 3.88 -2.08 12.90
CA GLY A 184 3.13 -2.34 11.68
C GLY A 184 3.71 -3.30 10.63
N TYR A 185 4.86 -3.99 10.80
CA TYR A 185 5.32 -4.91 9.74
C TYR A 185 6.44 -5.92 10.05
N SER A 186 6.22 -7.22 9.76
CA SER A 186 7.05 -8.10 8.89
C SER A 186 6.55 -9.57 8.87
N ALA A 187 6.25 -10.17 7.70
CA ALA A 187 6.09 -11.65 7.55
C ALA A 187 5.90 -12.23 6.12
N VAL A 188 6.12 -11.51 5.01
CA VAL A 188 5.59 -11.96 3.70
C VAL A 188 6.20 -13.25 3.13
N LYS A 189 7.51 -13.48 3.25
CA LYS A 189 8.17 -14.67 2.65
C LYS A 189 7.80 -15.99 3.33
N LYS A 190 7.72 -16.02 4.68
CA LYS A 190 7.30 -17.21 5.43
C LYS A 190 5.82 -17.51 5.22
N CYS A 191 5.01 -16.49 4.95
CA CYS A 191 3.59 -16.61 4.65
C CYS A 191 3.35 -17.40 3.35
N ARG A 192 4.08 -17.09 2.27
CA ARG A 192 3.89 -17.76 0.96
C ARG A 192 3.96 -19.29 1.05
N LYS A 193 5.04 -19.85 1.61
CA LYS A 193 5.21 -21.32 1.72
C LYS A 193 4.08 -21.98 2.52
N LYS A 194 3.60 -21.30 3.58
CA LYS A 194 2.46 -21.76 4.38
C LYS A 194 1.15 -21.70 3.60
N LEU A 195 0.90 -20.59 2.89
CA LEU A 195 -0.29 -20.43 2.05
C LEU A 195 -0.32 -21.49 0.94
N GLU A 196 0.80 -21.74 0.28
CA GLU A 196 0.91 -22.76 -0.75
C GLU A 196 0.54 -24.15 -0.23
N ALA A 197 1.08 -24.54 0.94
CA ALA A 197 0.73 -25.81 1.57
C ALA A 197 -0.77 -25.89 1.93
N ILE A 198 -1.34 -24.82 2.50
CA ILE A 198 -2.77 -24.74 2.85
C ILE A 198 -3.63 -24.90 1.60
N PHE A 199 -3.35 -24.14 0.54
CA PHE A 199 -4.15 -24.17 -0.67
C PHE A 199 -3.99 -25.47 -1.46
N ARG A 200 -2.83 -26.14 -1.40
CA ARG A 200 -2.70 -27.50 -1.95
C ARG A 200 -3.64 -28.48 -1.24
N VAL A 201 -3.68 -28.46 0.08
CA VAL A 201 -4.60 -29.32 0.85
C VAL A 201 -6.06 -29.03 0.49
N GLU A 202 -6.41 -27.75 0.34
CA GLU A 202 -7.77 -27.36 -0.01
C GLU A 202 -8.14 -27.75 -1.45
N LEU A 203 -7.20 -27.64 -2.40
CA LEU A 203 -7.37 -28.11 -3.78
C LEU A 203 -7.72 -29.61 -3.81
N GLU A 204 -6.93 -30.41 -3.09
CA GLU A 204 -7.13 -31.87 -3.04
C GLU A 204 -8.47 -32.25 -2.42
N LYS A 205 -8.90 -31.53 -1.36
CA LYS A 205 -10.24 -31.74 -0.77
C LYS A 205 -11.35 -31.44 -1.77
N LYS A 206 -11.27 -30.31 -2.48
CA LYS A 206 -12.26 -29.92 -3.50
C LYS A 206 -12.33 -30.93 -4.64
N LYS A 207 -11.18 -31.45 -5.10
CA LYS A 207 -11.13 -32.50 -6.13
C LYS A 207 -11.78 -33.81 -5.67
N LYS A 208 -11.58 -34.21 -4.41
CA LYS A 208 -12.19 -35.42 -3.82
C LYS A 208 -13.70 -35.31 -3.59
N ASN A 209 -14.20 -34.12 -3.27
CA ASN A 209 -15.61 -33.89 -2.95
C ASN A 209 -16.51 -33.66 -4.19
N GLY A 210 -15.95 -33.73 -5.41
CA GLY A 210 -16.58 -33.30 -6.66
C GLY A 210 -17.86 -34.02 -7.12
N ASN A 211 -18.44 -34.94 -6.35
CA ASN A 211 -19.62 -35.73 -6.75
C ASN A 211 -20.84 -35.65 -5.80
N GLY A 212 -20.90 -34.81 -4.76
CA GLY A 212 -22.11 -34.85 -3.90
C GLY A 212 -22.38 -33.82 -2.80
N VAL A 213 -21.59 -32.75 -2.63
CA VAL A 213 -21.85 -31.76 -1.57
C VAL A 213 -21.75 -30.34 -2.12
N GLU A 214 -22.63 -29.45 -1.65
CA GLU A 214 -22.71 -28.02 -1.98
C GLU A 214 -21.35 -27.44 -2.36
N THR A 215 -21.17 -27.16 -3.66
CA THR A 215 -20.01 -26.44 -4.15
C THR A 215 -20.02 -25.07 -3.46
N THR A 216 -19.11 -24.83 -2.52
CA THR A 216 -18.79 -23.46 -2.14
C THR A 216 -18.43 -22.76 -3.46
N ASN A 217 -19.11 -21.67 -3.81
CA ASN A 217 -18.89 -21.02 -5.11
C ASN A 217 -17.77 -19.99 -4.94
N ASP A 218 -16.59 -20.46 -4.54
CA ASP A 218 -15.46 -19.61 -4.19
C ASP A 218 -14.47 -19.43 -5.37
N LEU A 219 -13.48 -18.57 -5.15
CA LEU A 219 -12.56 -18.15 -6.20
C LEU A 219 -11.76 -19.34 -6.77
N MET A 220 -11.46 -20.33 -5.92
CA MET A 220 -10.68 -21.50 -6.28
C MET A 220 -11.48 -22.45 -7.15
N ASP A 221 -12.76 -22.66 -6.85
CA ASP A 221 -13.64 -23.51 -7.67
C ASP A 221 -13.79 -22.96 -9.08
N GLY A 222 -13.94 -21.64 -9.22
CA GLY A 222 -14.06 -21.07 -10.55
C GLY A 222 -12.73 -21.03 -11.30
N LEU A 223 -11.56 -20.94 -10.63
CA LEU A 223 -10.26 -21.13 -11.30
C LEU A 223 -10.12 -22.55 -11.86
N MET A 224 -10.52 -23.57 -11.09
CA MET A 224 -10.50 -24.97 -11.52
C MET A 224 -11.43 -25.25 -12.72
N LYS A 225 -12.41 -24.38 -12.98
CA LYS A 225 -13.37 -24.49 -14.09
C LYS A 225 -12.96 -23.69 -15.34
N ILE A 226 -11.87 -22.91 -15.29
CA ILE A 226 -11.41 -22.14 -16.46
C ILE A 226 -10.82 -23.09 -17.50
N GLU A 227 -11.27 -22.93 -18.75
CA GLU A 227 -10.78 -23.65 -19.93
C GLU A 227 -10.22 -22.65 -20.97
N ASP A 228 -9.22 -23.05 -21.77
CA ASP A 228 -8.83 -22.30 -23.00
C ASP A 228 -9.73 -22.65 -24.19
N ASP A 229 -9.42 -22.02 -25.33
CA ASP A 229 -10.01 -22.24 -26.65
C ASP A 229 -10.00 -23.73 -27.07
N GLU A 230 -9.13 -24.57 -26.47
CA GLU A 230 -9.00 -26.01 -26.76
C GLU A 230 -9.68 -26.90 -25.70
N GLY A 231 -10.30 -26.31 -24.68
CA GLY A 231 -10.95 -27.04 -23.58
C GLY A 231 -10.00 -27.48 -22.47
N ASN A 232 -8.72 -27.07 -22.49
CA ASN A 232 -7.76 -27.45 -21.47
C ASN A 232 -7.93 -26.59 -20.21
N LYS A 233 -7.95 -27.25 -19.05
CA LYS A 233 -8.05 -26.62 -17.73
C LYS A 233 -6.69 -26.21 -17.18
N LEU A 234 -6.70 -25.29 -16.22
CA LEU A 234 -5.51 -24.96 -15.43
C LEU A 234 -5.02 -26.19 -14.66
N SER A 235 -3.70 -26.39 -14.66
CA SER A 235 -3.04 -27.37 -13.81
C SER A 235 -3.21 -27.03 -12.32
N ASP A 236 -2.99 -28.03 -11.46
CA ASP A 236 -3.03 -27.83 -10.01
C ASP A 236 -2.02 -26.77 -9.54
N GLN A 237 -0.85 -26.73 -10.18
CA GLN A 237 0.17 -25.72 -9.93
C GLN A 237 -0.33 -24.31 -10.28
N GLU A 238 -0.93 -24.14 -11.46
CA GLU A 238 -1.50 -22.86 -11.89
C GLU A 238 -2.62 -22.40 -10.96
N ASN A 239 -3.51 -23.30 -10.54
CA ASN A 239 -4.59 -22.98 -9.60
C ASN A 239 -4.02 -22.46 -8.26
N VAL A 240 -3.05 -23.17 -7.68
CA VAL A 240 -2.44 -22.78 -6.40
C VAL A 240 -1.65 -21.48 -6.54
N GLU A 241 -0.82 -21.33 -7.57
CA GLU A 241 -0.01 -20.13 -7.77
C GLU A 241 -0.87 -18.88 -8.00
N ASN A 242 -1.99 -19.00 -8.71
CA ASN A 242 -2.89 -17.87 -8.92
C ASN A 242 -3.62 -17.47 -7.63
N ILE A 243 -4.11 -18.42 -6.82
CA ILE A 243 -4.71 -18.10 -5.52
C ILE A 243 -3.68 -17.48 -4.57
N VAL A 244 -2.50 -18.07 -4.44
CA VAL A 244 -1.42 -17.54 -3.59
C VAL A 244 -1.01 -16.14 -4.06
N GLY A 245 -0.84 -15.94 -5.37
CA GLY A 245 -0.50 -14.64 -5.95
C GLY A 245 -1.54 -13.56 -5.64
N LEU A 246 -2.83 -13.91 -5.66
CA LEU A 246 -3.91 -12.99 -5.31
C LEU A 246 -3.91 -12.62 -3.83
N VAL A 247 -3.72 -13.59 -2.93
CA VAL A 247 -3.65 -13.33 -1.49
C VAL A 247 -2.44 -12.46 -1.17
N VAL A 248 -1.27 -12.78 -1.72
CA VAL A 248 -0.05 -11.98 -1.52
C VAL A 248 -0.25 -10.55 -2.06
N GLY A 249 -0.79 -10.41 -3.27
CA GLY A 249 -1.04 -9.12 -3.89
C GLY A 249 -2.07 -8.27 -3.15
N GLY A 250 -3.15 -8.89 -2.64
CA GLY A 250 -4.23 -8.20 -1.92
C GLY A 250 -3.91 -7.88 -0.46
N TYR A 251 -3.08 -8.70 0.20
CA TYR A 251 -2.74 -8.52 1.62
C TYR A 251 -1.75 -7.38 1.82
N ASP A 252 -0.58 -7.44 1.20
CA ASP A 252 0.53 -6.53 1.51
C ASP A 252 0.19 -5.08 1.12
N THR A 253 -0.41 -4.91 -0.06
CA THR A 253 -0.76 -3.59 -0.61
C THR A 253 -1.85 -2.90 0.22
N THR A 254 -2.91 -3.62 0.60
CA THR A 254 -4.03 -3.06 1.37
C THR A 254 -3.64 -2.82 2.84
N ALA A 255 -2.84 -3.71 3.43
CA ALA A 255 -2.32 -3.51 4.78
C ALA A 255 -1.45 -2.25 4.86
N LEU A 256 -0.49 -2.09 3.93
CA LEU A 256 0.34 -0.89 3.87
C LEU A 256 -0.50 0.38 3.62
N SER A 257 -1.49 0.30 2.73
CA SER A 257 -2.40 1.43 2.47
C SER A 257 -3.20 1.82 3.71
N SER A 258 -3.68 0.85 4.49
CA SER A 258 -4.42 1.08 5.74
C SER A 258 -3.53 1.67 6.83
N THR A 259 -2.28 1.22 6.93
CA THR A 259 -1.27 1.82 7.83
C THR A 259 -0.99 3.27 7.47
N TRP A 260 -0.84 3.58 6.18
CA TRP A 260 -0.68 4.97 5.72
C TRP A 260 -1.92 5.81 5.98
N ALA A 261 -3.12 5.25 5.78
CA ALA A 261 -4.37 5.93 6.10
C ALA A 261 -4.42 6.35 7.58
N LEU A 262 -4.07 5.43 8.48
CA LEU A 262 -3.98 5.69 9.92
C LEU A 262 -2.96 6.80 10.23
N TYR A 263 -1.77 6.73 9.63
CA TYR A 263 -0.72 7.75 9.80
C TYR A 263 -1.19 9.13 9.32
N PHE A 264 -1.82 9.22 8.14
CA PHE A 264 -2.30 10.49 7.61
C PHE A 264 -3.44 11.05 8.47
N LEU A 265 -4.42 10.24 8.85
CA LEU A 265 -5.51 10.72 9.72
C LEU A 265 -5.02 11.17 11.09
N ALA A 266 -3.99 10.53 11.65
CA ALA A 266 -3.36 10.97 12.89
C ALA A 266 -2.64 12.32 12.74
N LYS A 267 -2.05 12.58 11.56
CA LYS A 267 -1.31 13.83 11.27
C LYS A 267 -2.24 14.98 10.85
N PHE A 268 -3.42 14.70 10.31
CA PHE A 268 -4.36 15.68 9.76
C PHE A 268 -5.73 15.57 10.47
N PRO A 269 -5.87 16.09 11.70
CA PRO A 269 -7.07 15.92 12.53
C PRO A 269 -8.33 16.54 11.90
N ASN A 270 -8.18 17.64 11.15
CA ASN A 270 -9.26 18.27 10.38
C ASN A 270 -9.85 17.32 9.32
N VAL A 271 -9.00 16.51 8.68
CA VAL A 271 -9.45 15.51 7.71
C VAL A 271 -10.20 14.38 8.42
N LEU A 272 -9.70 13.94 9.58
CA LEU A 272 -10.36 12.92 10.40
C LEU A 272 -11.73 13.39 10.90
N GLU A 273 -11.86 14.64 11.31
CA GLU A 273 -13.13 15.22 11.76
C GLU A 273 -14.19 15.20 10.66
N LYS A 274 -13.87 15.76 9.48
CA LYS A 274 -14.75 15.76 8.31
C LYS A 274 -15.09 14.33 7.83
N LEU A 275 -14.14 13.40 7.92
CA LEU A 275 -14.38 11.98 7.63
C LEU A 275 -15.37 11.40 8.63
N ARG A 276 -15.18 11.65 9.93
CA ARG A 276 -16.06 11.16 10.99
C ARG A 276 -17.47 11.71 10.85
N GLU A 277 -17.64 12.98 10.52
CA GLU A 277 -18.97 13.59 10.29
C GLU A 277 -19.77 12.84 9.23
N GLU A 278 -19.19 12.61 8.05
CA GLU A 278 -19.85 11.85 6.97
C GLU A 278 -20.16 10.41 7.40
N ASN A 279 -19.19 9.75 8.04
CA ASN A 279 -19.32 8.34 8.43
C ASN A 279 -20.35 8.12 9.54
N MET A 280 -20.40 9.01 10.54
CA MET A 280 -21.41 8.97 11.59
C MET A 280 -22.81 9.27 11.05
N ALA A 281 -22.93 10.16 10.05
CA ALA A 281 -24.20 10.41 9.38
C ALA A 281 -24.73 9.17 8.67
N ALA A 282 -23.86 8.38 8.03
CA ALA A 282 -24.23 7.12 7.39
C ALA A 282 -24.73 6.05 8.39
N CYS A 283 -24.29 6.12 9.65
CA CYS A 283 -24.73 5.20 10.71
C CYS A 283 -26.07 5.56 11.36
N LYS A 284 -26.58 6.81 11.22
CA LYS A 284 -27.76 7.29 11.98
C LYS A 284 -29.00 6.39 11.85
N ASN A 285 -29.18 5.74 10.69
CA ASN A 285 -30.33 4.88 10.41
C ASN A 285 -30.02 3.37 10.50
N LYS A 286 -28.80 3.00 10.94
CA LYS A 286 -28.34 1.62 11.03
C LYS A 286 -28.49 1.14 12.48
N LYS A 287 -29.50 0.30 12.75
CA LYS A 287 -29.76 -0.27 14.10
C LYS A 287 -28.78 -1.39 14.45
N GLY A 288 -27.49 -1.08 14.51
CA GLY A 288 -26.42 -2.07 14.73
C GLY A 288 -26.02 -2.90 13.49
N GLU A 289 -26.59 -2.56 12.32
CA GLU A 289 -26.22 -3.16 11.05
C GLU A 289 -24.93 -2.54 10.48
N PHE A 290 -24.16 -3.36 9.77
CA PHE A 290 -23.01 -2.86 9.01
C PHE A 290 -23.43 -1.97 7.84
N ILE A 291 -22.53 -1.07 7.44
CA ILE A 291 -22.71 -0.29 6.22
C ILE A 291 -22.65 -1.20 4.99
N THR A 292 -23.45 -0.85 3.98
CA THR A 292 -23.55 -1.57 2.71
C THR A 292 -22.64 -0.93 1.65
N THR A 293 -22.45 -1.64 0.53
CA THR A 293 -21.77 -1.07 -0.64
C THR A 293 -22.51 0.15 -1.20
N GLU A 294 -23.84 0.17 -1.06
CA GLU A 294 -24.69 1.28 -1.48
C GLU A 294 -24.51 2.49 -0.57
N ASP A 295 -24.34 2.28 0.74
CA ASP A 295 -24.00 3.35 1.68
C ASP A 295 -22.65 3.98 1.32
N LEU A 296 -21.62 3.16 1.11
CA LEU A 296 -20.29 3.63 0.72
C LEU A 296 -20.30 4.43 -0.58
N SER A 297 -21.15 4.06 -1.56
CA SER A 297 -21.26 4.79 -2.82
C SER A 297 -21.73 6.24 -2.66
N ARG A 298 -22.42 6.55 -1.54
CA ARG A 298 -22.88 7.90 -1.20
C ARG A 298 -21.87 8.70 -0.37
N MET A 299 -20.85 8.03 0.17
CA MET A 299 -19.84 8.62 1.07
C MET A 299 -18.68 9.21 0.27
N LYS A 300 -18.95 10.34 -0.41
CA LYS A 300 -18.03 10.98 -1.34
C LYS A 300 -16.73 11.40 -0.67
N TYR A 301 -16.78 11.95 0.53
CA TYR A 301 -15.57 12.39 1.22
C TYR A 301 -14.70 11.20 1.66
N THR A 302 -15.32 10.10 2.10
CA THR A 302 -14.62 8.84 2.38
C THR A 302 -13.90 8.33 1.13
N ALA A 303 -14.56 8.35 -0.04
CA ALA A 303 -13.92 8.00 -1.31
C ALA A 303 -12.73 8.92 -1.63
N ASN A 304 -12.85 10.23 -1.40
CA ASN A 304 -11.75 11.17 -1.57
C ASN A 304 -10.55 10.87 -0.64
N VAL A 305 -10.82 10.49 0.63
CA VAL A 305 -9.77 10.08 1.58
C VAL A 305 -9.09 8.79 1.11
N VAL A 306 -9.84 7.83 0.53
CA VAL A 306 -9.27 6.62 -0.07
C VAL A 306 -8.32 6.98 -1.22
N GLU A 307 -8.76 7.77 -2.20
CA GLU A 307 -7.93 8.13 -3.36
C GLU A 307 -6.66 8.88 -2.95
N GLU A 308 -6.78 9.81 -1.99
CA GLU A 308 -5.63 10.55 -1.49
C GLU A 308 -4.65 9.67 -0.72
N THR A 309 -5.17 8.73 0.08
CA THR A 309 -4.36 7.74 0.80
C THR A 309 -3.54 6.92 -0.18
N ILE A 310 -4.17 6.33 -1.20
CA ILE A 310 -3.46 5.48 -2.16
C ILE A 310 -2.52 6.27 -3.07
N ARG A 311 -2.82 7.55 -3.36
CA ARG A 311 -1.90 8.46 -4.06
C ARG A 311 -0.61 8.64 -3.26
N MET A 312 -0.73 9.00 -1.98
CA MET A 312 0.42 9.34 -1.13
C MET A 312 1.18 8.13 -0.61
N ALA A 313 0.47 7.02 -0.33
CA ALA A 313 1.07 5.77 0.12
C ALA A 313 2.09 5.21 -0.90
N ASN A 314 1.92 5.52 -2.19
CA ASN A 314 2.86 5.17 -3.27
C ASN A 314 3.30 3.68 -3.22
N ILE A 315 2.35 2.77 -2.97
CA ILE A 315 2.61 1.34 -2.76
C ILE A 315 3.35 0.73 -3.96
N ALA A 316 2.88 1.03 -5.19
CA ALA A 316 3.53 0.64 -6.44
C ALA A 316 4.31 1.81 -7.04
N ALA A 317 5.30 2.33 -6.30
CA ALA A 317 6.07 3.53 -6.67
C ALA A 317 6.77 3.46 -8.03
N ILE A 318 7.21 2.26 -8.43
CA ILE A 318 7.96 2.00 -9.65
C ILE A 318 7.42 0.72 -10.30
N ASN A 319 7.20 0.75 -11.62
CA ASN A 319 6.79 -0.40 -12.41
C ASN A 319 7.81 -0.73 -13.49
N PHE A 320 8.05 -2.03 -13.72
CA PHE A 320 9.02 -2.50 -14.71
C PHE A 320 8.33 -3.00 -15.97
N ARG A 321 8.89 -2.64 -17.11
CA ARG A 321 8.56 -3.17 -18.44
C ARG A 321 9.83 -3.57 -19.17
N LEU A 322 9.71 -4.42 -20.18
CA LEU A 322 10.76 -4.78 -21.11
C LEU A 322 10.28 -4.46 -22.53
N ALA A 323 11.08 -3.72 -23.29
CA ALA A 323 10.82 -3.47 -24.70
C ALA A 323 11.09 -4.75 -25.51
N THR A 324 10.07 -5.30 -26.18
CA THR A 324 10.18 -6.54 -26.96
C THR A 324 10.83 -6.34 -28.32
N ARG A 325 10.85 -5.10 -28.79
CA ARG A 325 11.46 -4.63 -30.05
C ARG A 325 11.93 -3.18 -29.87
N GLU A 326 12.68 -2.68 -30.85
CA GLU A 326 13.02 -1.26 -30.90
C GLU A 326 11.74 -0.43 -31.09
N VAL A 327 11.56 0.61 -30.28
CA VAL A 327 10.36 1.47 -30.31
C VAL A 327 10.79 2.91 -30.47
N GLU A 328 10.19 3.62 -31.43
CA GLU A 328 10.33 5.06 -31.55
C GLU A 328 9.22 5.78 -30.80
N TYR A 329 9.57 6.81 -30.03
CA TYR A 329 8.63 7.68 -29.33
C TYR A 329 9.16 9.11 -29.37
N LYS A 330 8.45 10.00 -30.07
CA LYS A 330 8.75 11.44 -30.16
C LYS A 330 10.23 11.75 -30.48
N GLY A 331 10.76 11.11 -31.52
CA GLY A 331 12.16 11.29 -31.95
C GLY A 331 13.20 10.57 -31.10
N TYR A 332 12.78 9.85 -30.06
CA TYR A 332 13.66 8.98 -29.27
C TYR A 332 13.46 7.51 -29.57
N LYS A 333 14.55 6.74 -29.53
CA LYS A 333 14.53 5.27 -29.65
C LYS A 333 14.69 4.61 -28.28
N ILE A 334 13.77 3.71 -27.98
CA ILE A 334 13.83 2.75 -26.87
C ILE A 334 14.37 1.43 -27.46
N PRO A 335 15.59 1.02 -27.11
CA PRO A 335 16.18 -0.19 -27.69
C PRO A 335 15.45 -1.46 -27.26
N LYS A 336 15.48 -2.46 -28.13
CA LYS A 336 15.03 -3.82 -27.80
C LYS A 336 15.80 -4.34 -26.58
N ASP A 337 15.11 -5.11 -25.74
CA ASP A 337 15.63 -5.77 -24.54
C ASP A 337 16.07 -4.81 -23.41
N TRP A 338 15.86 -3.50 -23.57
CA TRP A 338 16.04 -2.54 -22.50
C TRP A 338 14.82 -2.50 -21.58
N LYS A 339 15.06 -2.39 -20.28
CA LYS A 339 13.98 -2.20 -19.31
C LYS A 339 13.46 -0.78 -19.38
N VAL A 340 12.14 -0.62 -19.25
CA VAL A 340 11.52 0.68 -19.05
C VAL A 340 10.95 0.74 -17.64
N ILE A 341 11.46 1.69 -16.85
CA ILE A 341 11.16 1.91 -15.44
C ILE A 341 10.15 3.06 -15.37
N LEU A 342 8.88 2.71 -15.21
CA LEU A 342 7.80 3.67 -15.01
C LEU A 342 7.86 4.22 -13.58
N TRP A 343 8.19 5.50 -13.44
CA TRP A 343 8.40 6.14 -12.15
C TRP A 343 7.12 6.78 -11.62
N ILE A 344 6.14 5.94 -11.28
CA ILE A 344 4.77 6.36 -10.94
C ILE A 344 4.72 7.32 -9.75
N ARG A 345 5.58 7.12 -8.74
CA ARG A 345 5.68 8.04 -7.61
C ARG A 345 5.87 9.48 -8.07
N TYR A 346 6.75 9.71 -9.06
CA TYR A 346 7.06 11.05 -9.53
C TYR A 346 5.85 11.72 -10.19
N LEU A 347 4.97 10.95 -10.84
CA LEU A 347 3.71 11.49 -11.37
C LEU A 347 2.83 12.03 -10.24
N HIS A 348 2.78 11.31 -9.11
CA HIS A 348 1.97 11.67 -7.95
C HIS A 348 2.58 12.78 -7.09
N THR A 349 3.91 12.90 -7.06
CA THR A 349 4.64 13.87 -6.22
C THR A 349 5.09 15.13 -6.97
N ASN A 350 4.92 15.20 -8.29
CA ASN A 350 5.31 16.36 -9.09
C ASN A 350 4.27 17.51 -8.95
N PRO A 351 4.69 18.72 -8.55
CA PRO A 351 3.82 19.88 -8.41
C PRO A 351 3.18 20.35 -9.73
N GLU A 352 3.73 19.99 -10.90
CA GLU A 352 3.09 20.27 -12.20
C GLU A 352 1.80 19.45 -12.40
N ASN A 353 1.70 18.30 -11.73
CA ASN A 353 0.58 17.38 -11.84
C ASN A 353 -0.47 17.57 -10.74
N PHE A 354 -0.03 17.86 -9.52
CA PHE A 354 -0.88 18.01 -8.34
C PHE A 354 -0.40 19.19 -7.49
N ASP A 355 -1.32 20.10 -7.16
CA ASP A 355 -1.01 21.23 -6.29
C ASP A 355 -0.67 20.75 -4.88
N ASP A 356 0.41 21.28 -4.28
CA ASP A 356 0.96 20.83 -3.00
C ASP A 356 0.93 19.29 -2.84
N PRO A 357 1.72 18.58 -3.67
CA PRO A 357 1.55 17.13 -3.85
C PRO A 357 1.97 16.32 -2.62
N MET A 358 2.66 16.94 -1.66
CA MET A 358 3.15 16.30 -0.44
C MET A 358 2.22 16.53 0.76
N CYS A 359 1.20 17.38 0.62
CA CYS A 359 0.16 17.57 1.61
C CYS A 359 -0.99 16.59 1.40
N PHE A 360 -1.45 15.97 2.49
CA PHE A 360 -2.61 15.07 2.48
C PHE A 360 -3.89 15.88 2.41
N ASN A 361 -4.41 16.04 1.20
CA ASN A 361 -5.59 16.85 0.94
C ASN A 361 -6.62 16.05 0.12
N PRO A 362 -7.61 15.43 0.79
CA PRO A 362 -8.70 14.74 0.11
C PRO A 362 -9.58 15.66 -0.75
N ASP A 363 -9.72 16.95 -0.41
CA ASP A 363 -10.59 17.87 -1.15
C ASP A 363 -10.11 18.14 -2.58
N ARG A 364 -8.85 17.83 -2.90
CA ARG A 364 -8.33 17.83 -4.27
C ARG A 364 -9.13 16.93 -5.22
N TRP A 365 -9.72 15.85 -4.71
CA TRP A 365 -10.54 14.92 -5.48
C TRP A 365 -11.97 15.41 -5.73
N ASN A 366 -12.31 16.62 -5.29
CA ASN A 366 -13.52 17.31 -5.76
C ASN A 366 -13.45 17.62 -7.26
N ASN A 367 -12.23 17.65 -7.83
CA ASN A 367 -11.97 17.74 -9.26
C ASN A 367 -11.29 16.45 -9.75
N PRO A 368 -11.56 16.01 -10.99
CA PRO A 368 -10.87 14.87 -11.57
C PRO A 368 -9.38 15.15 -11.75
N ALA A 369 -8.53 14.15 -11.52
CA ALA A 369 -7.11 14.27 -11.81
C ALA A 369 -6.85 14.50 -13.30
N LYS A 370 -5.77 15.25 -13.59
CA LYS A 370 -5.28 15.46 -14.95
C LYS A 370 -5.05 14.09 -15.65
N PRO A 371 -5.41 13.93 -16.93
CA PRO A 371 -5.30 12.64 -17.60
C PRO A 371 -3.87 12.06 -17.58
N GLY A 372 -3.73 10.85 -17.05
CA GLY A 372 -2.44 10.15 -16.99
C GLY A 372 -1.53 10.53 -15.83
N THR A 373 -1.97 11.38 -14.90
CA THR A 373 -1.17 11.73 -13.70
C THR A 373 -1.46 10.82 -12.52
N PHE A 374 -2.67 10.23 -12.43
CA PHE A 374 -3.07 9.35 -11.34
C PHE A 374 -3.07 7.87 -11.77
N LEU A 375 -1.98 7.16 -11.45
CA LEU A 375 -1.71 5.78 -11.92
C LEU A 375 -1.41 4.82 -10.77
N VAL A 376 -2.07 5.00 -9.62
CA VAL A 376 -1.90 4.18 -8.39
C VAL A 376 -2.14 2.68 -8.58
N PHE A 377 -2.92 2.30 -9.59
CA PHE A 377 -3.19 0.91 -9.96
C PHE A 377 -2.51 0.50 -11.28
N GLY A 378 -1.60 1.32 -11.80
CA GLY A 378 -1.01 1.17 -13.14
C GLY A 378 -2.01 1.49 -14.25
N GLY A 379 -1.86 0.84 -15.41
CA GLY A 379 -2.71 1.10 -16.57
C GLY A 379 -2.65 0.00 -17.63
N GLY A 380 -3.55 0.12 -18.62
CA GLY A 380 -3.64 -0.78 -19.77
C GLY A 380 -4.06 -2.20 -19.40
N SER A 381 -3.62 -3.18 -20.18
CA SER A 381 -3.93 -4.60 -19.98
C SER A 381 -3.41 -5.17 -18.65
N ARG A 382 -2.56 -4.41 -17.94
CA ARG A 382 -1.93 -4.78 -16.66
C ARG A 382 -2.39 -3.93 -15.48
N ILE A 383 -3.47 -3.15 -15.63
CA ILE A 383 -4.06 -2.42 -14.49
C ILE A 383 -4.42 -3.39 -13.35
N CYS A 384 -4.28 -2.98 -12.09
CA CYS A 384 -4.53 -3.86 -10.95
C CYS A 384 -5.91 -4.54 -11.05
N PRO A 385 -5.98 -5.88 -11.01
CA PRO A 385 -7.26 -6.60 -11.07
C PRO A 385 -8.08 -6.42 -9.79
N GLY A 386 -7.47 -6.07 -8.66
CA GLY A 386 -8.17 -5.85 -7.38
C GLY A 386 -8.46 -4.38 -7.06
N ASN A 387 -8.46 -3.47 -8.06
CA ASN A 387 -8.53 -2.04 -7.79
C ASN A 387 -9.84 -1.60 -7.08
N MET A 388 -10.98 -2.22 -7.40
CA MET A 388 -12.26 -1.90 -6.74
C MET A 388 -12.31 -2.51 -5.35
N LEU A 389 -11.83 -3.77 -5.21
CA LEU A 389 -11.73 -4.43 -3.92
C LEU A 389 -10.81 -3.67 -2.94
N ALA A 390 -9.66 -3.17 -3.41
CA ALA A 390 -8.74 -2.40 -2.58
C ALA A 390 -9.41 -1.11 -2.06
N ARG A 391 -10.09 -0.36 -2.95
CA ARG A 391 -10.85 0.84 -2.56
C ARG A 391 -11.94 0.53 -1.54
N LEU A 392 -12.70 -0.54 -1.77
CA LEU A 392 -13.73 -1.00 -0.84
C LEU A 392 -13.13 -1.34 0.54
N GLN A 393 -12.05 -2.12 0.59
CA GLN A 393 -11.42 -2.51 1.84
C GLN A 393 -10.88 -1.30 2.62
N ILE A 394 -10.25 -0.34 1.93
CA ILE A 394 -9.75 0.88 2.57
C ILE A 394 -10.93 1.76 3.04
N ALA A 395 -12.00 1.89 2.25
CA ALA A 395 -13.18 2.65 2.65
C ALA A 395 -13.86 2.05 3.89
N LEU A 396 -14.02 0.72 3.94
CA LEU A 396 -14.54 0.01 5.11
C LEU A 396 -13.62 0.21 6.33
N PHE A 397 -12.30 0.15 6.13
CA PHE A 397 -11.34 0.40 7.20
C PHE A 397 -11.47 1.81 7.75
N LEU A 398 -11.49 2.82 6.89
CA LEU A 398 -11.67 4.22 7.24
C LEU A 398 -12.99 4.46 7.97
N HIS A 399 -14.06 3.81 7.52
CA HIS A 399 -15.35 3.87 8.19
C HIS A 399 -15.28 3.37 9.62
N HIS A 400 -14.89 2.10 9.82
CA HIS A 400 -14.84 1.48 11.14
C HIS A 400 -13.83 2.17 12.06
N LEU A 401 -12.73 2.68 11.50
CA LEU A 401 -11.76 3.49 12.24
C LEU A 401 -12.37 4.83 12.69
N SER A 402 -13.05 5.55 11.81
CA SER A 402 -13.56 6.90 12.11
C SER A 402 -14.75 6.91 13.08
N VAL A 403 -15.65 5.92 13.00
CA VAL A 403 -16.82 5.80 13.89
C VAL A 403 -16.49 5.09 15.20
N GLY A 404 -15.59 4.09 15.18
CA GLY A 404 -15.28 3.26 16.34
C GLY A 404 -14.28 3.90 17.32
N TYR A 405 -13.50 4.89 16.88
CA TYR A 405 -12.41 5.48 17.66
C TYR A 405 -12.57 7.00 17.74
N LYS A 406 -12.56 7.52 18.97
CA LYS A 406 -12.44 8.96 19.23
C LYS A 406 -11.10 9.23 19.92
N ALA A 407 -10.08 9.55 19.14
CA ALA A 407 -8.80 10.05 19.65
C ALA A 407 -8.90 11.57 19.83
N LEU A 408 -8.87 12.05 21.07
CA LEU A 408 -8.72 13.46 21.45
C LEU A 408 -7.39 13.72 22.17
N HIS A 409 -6.47 12.74 22.17
CA HIS A 409 -5.14 12.81 22.77
C HIS A 409 -4.32 14.01 22.27
N GLN A 410 -3.61 14.70 23.19
CA GLN A 410 -2.69 15.82 22.87
C GLN A 410 -3.34 17.00 22.13
N ASN A 411 -4.47 17.48 22.64
CA ASN A 411 -5.06 18.74 22.20
C ASN A 411 -4.97 19.80 23.32
N SER A 412 -5.37 21.03 23.02
CA SER A 412 -5.53 22.09 24.02
C SER A 412 -6.98 22.18 24.53
N LEU A 413 -7.69 21.05 24.60
CA LEU A 413 -9.07 21.01 25.08
C LEU A 413 -9.08 21.40 26.57
N HIS A 414 -9.88 22.41 26.90
CA HIS A 414 -10.02 22.94 28.25
C HIS A 414 -11.49 22.86 28.69
N GLY A 415 -11.74 23.03 29.99
CA GLY A 415 -13.08 22.89 30.57
C GLY A 415 -13.38 21.47 31.05
N PHE A 416 -14.66 21.15 31.23
CA PHE A 416 -15.12 19.88 31.81
C PHE A 416 -15.48 18.85 30.74
N ILE A 417 -15.45 17.56 31.08
CA ILE A 417 -16.01 16.52 30.22
C ILE A 417 -17.54 16.67 30.24
N PRO A 418 -18.19 16.93 29.09
CA PRO A 418 -19.64 17.13 29.03
C PRO A 418 -20.43 15.85 29.32
N ASN A 419 -21.58 15.97 29.99
CA ASN A 419 -22.49 14.84 30.23
C ASN A 419 -23.13 14.34 28.92
N GLU A 420 -23.18 15.17 27.90
CA GLU A 420 -23.72 14.91 26.57
C GLU A 420 -22.92 13.85 25.81
N ILE A 421 -21.72 13.51 26.29
CA ILE A 421 -20.87 12.47 25.72
C ILE A 421 -21.54 11.08 25.70
N VAL A 422 -22.55 10.88 26.54
CA VAL A 422 -23.40 9.67 26.54
C VAL A 422 -24.23 9.49 25.28
N ASN A 423 -24.39 10.54 24.47
CA ASN A 423 -25.11 10.46 23.20
C ASN A 423 -24.31 9.71 22.12
N CYS A 424 -23.01 9.46 22.35
CA CYS A 424 -22.17 8.67 21.46
C CYS A 424 -22.30 7.16 21.76
N THR A 425 -23.50 6.57 21.55
CA THR A 425 -23.82 5.19 21.96
C THR A 425 -22.96 4.09 21.35
N GLU A 426 -22.35 4.36 20.19
CA GLU A 426 -21.46 3.43 19.47
C GLU A 426 -19.97 3.58 19.84
N LEU A 427 -19.64 4.51 20.74
CA LEU A 427 -18.26 4.81 21.10
C LEU A 427 -17.61 3.63 21.82
N ARG A 428 -16.51 3.11 21.27
CA ARG A 428 -15.80 1.92 21.80
C ARG A 428 -14.52 2.24 22.55
N ALA A 429 -13.79 3.23 22.06
CA ALA A 429 -12.58 3.72 22.68
C ALA A 429 -12.56 5.25 22.62
N MET A 430 -12.20 5.87 23.74
CA MET A 430 -12.02 7.30 23.88
C MET A 430 -10.71 7.62 24.57
N ASP A 431 -9.91 8.47 23.95
CA ASP A 431 -8.68 8.98 24.54
C ASP A 431 -8.77 10.49 24.72
N LEU A 432 -8.87 10.96 25.96
CA LEU A 432 -8.87 12.36 26.38
C LEU A 432 -7.52 12.79 26.97
N SER A 433 -6.52 11.91 26.99
CA SER A 433 -5.26 12.17 27.70
C SER A 433 -4.42 13.28 27.05
N SER A 434 -3.54 13.88 27.84
CA SER A 434 -2.68 15.01 27.47
C SER A 434 -3.47 16.23 26.94
N ASN A 435 -4.51 16.66 27.66
CA ASN A 435 -5.25 17.90 27.40
C ASN A 435 -5.21 18.85 28.63
N LEU A 436 -5.99 19.93 28.60
CA LEU A 436 -6.19 20.90 29.69
C LEU A 436 -7.56 20.75 30.36
N LEU A 437 -8.17 19.55 30.29
CA LEU A 437 -9.49 19.27 30.84
C LEU A 437 -9.43 19.22 32.38
N LYS A 438 -10.48 19.73 33.04
CA LYS A 438 -10.56 19.89 34.49
C LYS A 438 -11.86 19.30 35.05
N GLY A 439 -11.85 18.98 36.35
CA GLY A 439 -13.03 18.58 37.12
C GLY A 439 -13.38 17.09 37.07
N ALA A 440 -14.63 16.77 37.42
CA ALA A 440 -15.04 15.39 37.67
C ALA A 440 -15.25 14.58 36.37
N ILE A 441 -14.80 13.32 36.36
CA ILE A 441 -15.17 12.35 35.31
C ILE A 441 -16.67 12.05 35.43
N PRO A 442 -17.50 12.32 34.40
CA PRO A 442 -18.93 12.09 34.48
C PRO A 442 -19.27 10.61 34.70
N SER A 443 -20.01 10.29 35.77
CA SER A 443 -20.50 8.92 36.03
C SER A 443 -21.43 8.41 34.92
N SER A 444 -22.05 9.34 34.19
CA SER A 444 -22.90 9.10 33.03
C SER A 444 -22.18 8.35 31.90
N LEU A 445 -20.84 8.41 31.82
CA LEU A 445 -20.02 7.61 30.89
C LEU A 445 -20.25 6.09 31.05
N GLY A 446 -20.65 5.63 32.23
CA GLY A 446 -21.02 4.23 32.47
C GLY A 446 -22.20 3.73 31.63
N ARG A 447 -23.02 4.64 31.08
CA ARG A 447 -24.16 4.31 30.20
C ARG A 447 -23.74 3.91 28.79
N LEU A 448 -22.50 4.18 28.39
CA LEU A 448 -21.98 3.77 27.07
C LEU A 448 -21.62 2.28 27.11
N THR A 449 -22.58 1.45 26.72
CA THR A 449 -22.48 -0.01 26.79
C THR A 449 -21.31 -0.55 25.96
N HIS A 450 -21.07 0.05 24.79
CA HIS A 450 -19.97 -0.30 23.88
C HIS A 450 -18.61 0.31 24.24
N LEU A 451 -18.53 1.24 25.19
CA LEU A 451 -17.26 1.89 25.58
C LEU A 451 -16.43 0.93 26.42
N HIS A 452 -15.36 0.39 25.85
CA HIS A 452 -14.47 -0.55 26.52
C HIS A 452 -13.18 0.12 27.01
N HIS A 453 -12.80 1.25 26.42
CA HIS A 453 -11.53 1.92 26.68
C HIS A 453 -11.70 3.42 26.88
N LEU A 454 -11.19 3.94 27.99
CA LEU A 454 -11.28 5.34 28.38
C LEU A 454 -9.93 5.78 28.96
N PHE A 455 -9.14 6.52 28.17
CA PHE A 455 -7.85 7.07 28.59
C PHE A 455 -8.03 8.52 29.04
N ILE A 456 -7.74 8.79 30.31
CA ILE A 456 -7.95 10.10 30.94
C ILE A 456 -6.64 10.50 31.62
N GLY A 457 -5.75 11.12 30.86
CA GLY A 457 -4.44 11.58 31.34
C GLY A 457 -4.35 13.11 31.35
N ASN A 458 -5.15 13.78 32.18
CA ASN A 458 -5.10 15.23 32.38
C ASN A 458 -4.72 15.53 33.84
N LEU A 459 -3.94 16.58 34.07
CA LEU A 459 -3.43 16.91 35.41
C LEU A 459 -4.56 17.29 36.39
N ASP A 460 -5.63 17.90 35.89
CA ASP A 460 -6.70 18.53 36.69
C ASP A 460 -8.03 17.74 36.69
N LEU A 461 -8.04 16.49 36.19
CA LEU A 461 -9.23 15.62 36.24
C LEU A 461 -9.25 14.77 37.51
N CYS A 462 -10.42 14.67 38.14
CA CYS A 462 -10.63 13.90 39.37
C CYS A 462 -11.92 13.05 39.29
N GLY A 463 -12.07 12.03 40.14
CA GLY A 463 -13.28 11.20 40.19
C GLY A 463 -13.00 9.69 40.27
N ARG A 464 -14.00 8.92 40.68
CA ARG A 464 -13.90 7.45 40.74
C ARG A 464 -13.84 6.87 39.33
N GLN A 465 -13.05 5.81 39.14
CA GLN A 465 -13.09 5.03 37.90
C GLN A 465 -14.52 4.56 37.62
N VAL A 466 -14.94 4.66 36.35
CA VAL A 466 -16.26 4.21 35.91
C VAL A 466 -16.29 2.68 35.96
N HIS A 467 -16.71 2.11 37.09
CA HIS A 467 -16.84 0.66 37.23
C HIS A 467 -18.07 0.17 36.48
N LYS A 468 -17.87 -0.72 35.50
CA LYS A 468 -18.97 -1.52 34.92
C LYS A 468 -19.24 -2.73 35.83
N PRO A 469 -20.51 -3.06 36.14
CA PRO A 469 -20.81 -4.31 36.83
C PRO A 469 -20.45 -5.50 35.93
N CYS A 470 -19.57 -6.38 36.40
CA CYS A 470 -19.31 -7.67 35.76
C CYS A 470 -20.59 -8.53 35.83
N ARG A 471 -21.17 -8.89 34.68
CA ARG A 471 -22.13 -10.01 34.65
C ARG A 471 -21.33 -11.31 34.68
N THR A 472 -21.16 -11.88 35.86
CA THR A 472 -20.75 -13.28 36.01
C THR A 472 -21.95 -14.17 35.70
N SER A 473 -21.92 -14.83 34.54
CA SER A 473 -22.80 -15.97 34.28
C SER A 473 -22.11 -17.27 34.70
N MET A 474 -22.85 -18.09 35.44
CA MET A 474 -22.57 -19.46 35.89
C MET A 474 -21.71 -19.59 37.16
N GLY A 475 -22.36 -20.09 38.22
CA GLY A 475 -21.76 -20.31 39.53
C GLY A 475 -21.27 -21.73 39.76
N PHE A 476 -20.51 -21.89 40.83
CA PHE A 476 -20.41 -23.05 41.73
C PHE A 476 -19.85 -22.54 43.08
N PRO A 477 -20.12 -23.23 44.21
CA PRO A 477 -20.24 -22.61 45.53
C PRO A 477 -18.91 -22.45 46.28
N ALA A 478 -18.96 -21.53 47.24
CA ALA A 478 -17.90 -21.19 48.17
C ALA A 478 -17.49 -22.34 49.10
N VAL A 479 -16.19 -22.41 49.38
CA VAL A 479 -15.64 -22.97 50.62
C VAL A 479 -14.57 -21.98 51.12
N LEU A 480 -14.87 -21.31 52.23
CA LEU A 480 -13.88 -20.60 53.06
C LEU A 480 -13.24 -21.62 54.02
N PRO A 481 -12.03 -21.32 54.53
CA PRO A 481 -11.98 -20.99 55.95
C PRO A 481 -11.10 -19.78 56.30
N HIS A 482 -11.59 -18.99 57.28
CA HIS A 482 -10.94 -18.43 58.48
C HIS A 482 -9.40 -18.56 58.57
N ASP A 483 -8.58 -17.59 58.98
CA ASP A 483 -8.72 -16.31 59.70
C ASP A 483 -7.47 -15.46 59.39
N ALA A 484 -7.57 -14.14 59.61
CA ALA A 484 -6.55 -13.23 60.17
C ALA A 484 -6.55 -11.87 59.46
N ALA A 485 -6.84 -10.85 60.27
CA ALA A 485 -6.89 -9.44 59.93
C ALA A 485 -5.51 -8.84 59.66
N SER A 486 -5.56 -7.64 59.08
CA SER A 486 -4.54 -6.58 59.04
C SER A 486 -3.18 -6.95 58.44
N ASP A 487 -2.92 -6.52 57.21
CA ASP A 487 -2.11 -5.31 57.05
C ASP A 487 -2.05 -4.83 55.60
N GLU A 488 -1.74 -3.55 55.50
CA GLU A 488 -1.53 -2.74 54.32
C GLU A 488 -0.63 -3.37 53.25
N ALA A 489 -0.81 -2.84 52.04
CA ALA A 489 0.13 -2.89 50.92
C ALA A 489 0.34 -4.26 50.24
N ALA A 490 -0.37 -4.47 49.13
CA ALA A 490 0.24 -4.46 47.79
C ALA A 490 -0.73 -5.06 46.77
N GLY A 491 -1.16 -4.22 45.83
CA GLY A 491 -1.90 -4.64 44.64
C GLY A 491 -1.99 -3.51 43.64
N LYS A 492 -0.88 -2.75 43.49
CA LYS A 492 -0.73 -1.66 42.52
C LYS A 492 -0.98 -2.21 41.12
N CYS A 493 -2.07 -1.81 40.48
CA CYS A 493 -2.17 -1.85 39.02
C CYS A 493 -1.73 -0.49 38.47
N TYR A 494 -0.72 -0.58 37.61
CA TYR A 494 0.10 0.49 37.10
C TYR A 494 -0.69 1.52 36.29
N VAL A 495 -0.36 2.79 36.52
CA VAL A 495 -0.58 3.88 35.57
C VAL A 495 0.46 3.72 34.46
N SER A 496 0.03 3.49 33.22
CA SER A 496 0.90 3.74 32.06
C SER A 496 0.90 5.24 31.82
N THR A 497 2.09 5.83 31.90
CA THR A 497 2.41 7.08 31.20
C THR A 497 2.38 6.87 29.70
#